data_AF-A0A7S1HPD1-F1
#
_entry.id   AF-A0A7S1HPD1-F1
#
_cell.length_a   1.000
_cell.length_b   1.000
_cell.length_c   1.000
_cell.angle_alpha   90.00
_cell.angle_beta   90.00
_cell.angle_gamma   90.00
#
_symmetry.space_group_name_H-M   'P 1'
#
loop_
_entity.id
_entity.type
_entity.pdbx_description
1 polymer ?
#
loop_
_entity_poly.entity_id
_entity_poly.type
_entity_poly.pdbx_seq_one_letter_code
_entity_poly.pdbx_strand_id
1 'polypeptide(L)'
;MHWRCFPSFPKGWDISKPASDRAELLRAARAKANAAMAAAEEAAVERHIHIGDAPYDIQAAEMAGCVPIGVTTGIFSEDVLRKASKNPDALVVLSSLESTEVDALVL
;
A
#
# COMPACT_ATOMS: atom_id res chain seq x y z
N MET A 1 -20.33 -14.19 17.37
CA MET A 1 -19.24 -13.42 16.73
C MET A 1 -18.79 -14.18 15.50
N HIS A 2 -19.23 -13.76 14.30
CA HIS A 2 -19.05 -14.49 13.05
C HIS A 2 -17.99 -13.74 12.22
N TRP A 3 -16.74 -14.20 12.27
CA TRP A 3 -15.73 -13.75 11.31
C TRP A 3 -16.12 -14.29 9.95
N ARG A 4 -16.69 -13.44 9.07
CA ARG A 4 -16.88 -13.79 7.67
C ARG A 4 -15.51 -13.82 7.04
N CYS A 5 -15.02 -15.02 6.73
CA CYS A 5 -13.91 -15.22 5.80
C CYS A 5 -14.13 -14.30 4.60
N PHE A 6 -13.15 -13.44 4.34
CA PHE A 6 -13.01 -12.76 3.06
C PHE A 6 -13.24 -13.79 1.93
N PRO A 7 -13.88 -13.39 0.80
CA PRO A 7 -14.10 -14.31 -0.30
C PRO A 7 -12.75 -14.92 -0.70
N SER A 8 -12.71 -16.24 -0.69
CA SER A 8 -11.56 -17.06 -1.09
C SER A 8 -10.90 -16.49 -2.34
N PHE A 9 -9.61 -16.18 -2.24
CA PHE A 9 -8.81 -15.71 -3.36
C PHE A 9 -9.01 -16.62 -4.59
N PRO A 10 -9.17 -16.06 -5.81
CA PRO A 10 -9.32 -16.87 -7.01
C PRO A 10 -8.09 -17.78 -7.21
N LYS A 11 -8.30 -19.04 -7.60
CA LYS A 11 -7.21 -19.96 -8.00
C LYS A 11 -6.40 -19.34 -9.15
N GLY A 12 -5.10 -19.10 -8.95
CA GLY A 12 -4.18 -18.55 -9.97
C GLY A 12 -3.38 -17.31 -9.55
N TRP A 13 -3.54 -16.85 -8.31
CA TRP A 13 -2.66 -15.84 -7.73
C TRP A 13 -1.35 -16.43 -7.26
N ASP A 14 -0.28 -15.95 -7.88
CA ASP A 14 1.09 -16.30 -7.55
C ASP A 14 1.72 -15.06 -6.89
N ILE A 15 2.23 -15.24 -5.67
CA ILE A 15 2.90 -14.20 -4.88
C ILE A 15 4.25 -13.78 -5.49
N SER A 16 4.74 -14.50 -6.50
CA SER A 16 5.92 -14.14 -7.30
C SER A 16 5.65 -13.05 -8.37
N LYS A 17 4.40 -12.57 -8.49
CA LYS A 17 3.94 -11.73 -9.61
C LYS A 17 4.32 -10.24 -9.54
N PRO A 18 4.47 -9.58 -10.70
CA PRO A 18 4.93 -8.20 -10.85
C PRO A 18 4.04 -7.17 -10.13
N ALA A 19 4.63 -6.00 -9.86
CA ALA A 19 3.95 -4.86 -9.22
C ALA A 19 2.61 -4.45 -9.88
N SER A 20 2.38 -4.82 -11.15
CA SER A 20 1.13 -4.57 -11.88
C SER A 20 -0.10 -5.19 -11.24
N ASP A 21 -0.03 -6.47 -10.83
CA ASP A 21 -1.18 -7.19 -10.27
C ASP A 21 -1.55 -6.61 -8.90
N ARG A 22 -0.53 -6.25 -8.11
CA ARG A 22 -0.71 -5.53 -6.85
C ARG A 22 -1.31 -4.15 -7.06
N ALA A 23 -0.88 -3.42 -8.09
CA ALA A 23 -1.43 -2.10 -8.39
C ALA A 23 -2.94 -2.18 -8.73
N GLU A 24 -3.38 -3.22 -9.44
CA GLU A 24 -4.81 -3.44 -9.69
C GLU A 24 -5.59 -3.66 -8.40
N LEU A 25 -5.01 -4.37 -7.43
CA LEU A 25 -5.64 -4.56 -6.13
C LEU A 25 -5.77 -3.27 -5.33
N LEU A 26 -4.75 -2.41 -5.37
CA LEU A 26 -4.82 -1.11 -4.72
C LEU A 26 -5.91 -0.23 -5.35
N ARG A 27 -6.05 -0.26 -6.68
CA ARG A 27 -7.15 0.46 -7.37
C ARG A 27 -8.52 -0.11 -6.99
N ALA A 28 -8.65 -1.44 -6.95
CA ALA A 28 -9.89 -2.09 -6.54
C ALA A 28 -10.24 -1.80 -5.07
N ALA A 29 -9.24 -1.77 -4.19
CA ALA A 29 -9.41 -1.41 -2.78
C ALA A 29 -9.92 0.03 -2.63
N ARG A 30 -9.32 1.00 -3.33
CA ARG A 30 -9.79 2.40 -3.33
C ARG A 30 -11.20 2.53 -3.89
N ALA A 31 -11.51 1.83 -4.99
CA ALA A 31 -12.85 1.84 -5.57
C ALA A 31 -13.90 1.30 -4.59
N LYS A 32 -13.59 0.20 -3.90
CA LYS A 32 -14.47 -0.36 -2.86
C LYS A 32 -14.63 0.57 -1.67
N ALA A 33 -13.55 1.19 -1.20
CA ALA A 33 -13.59 2.17 -0.12
C ALA A 33 -14.48 3.36 -0.50
N ASN A 34 -14.30 3.94 -1.68
CA ASN A 34 -15.14 5.04 -2.17
C ASN A 34 -16.62 4.65 -2.29
N ALA A 35 -16.92 3.43 -2.75
CA ALA A 35 -18.29 2.95 -2.80
C ALA A 35 -18.92 2.82 -1.41
N ALA A 36 -18.14 2.39 -0.41
CA ALA A 36 -18.59 2.33 0.98
C ALA A 36 -18.81 3.74 1.59
N MET A 37 -17.90 4.69 1.34
CA MET A 37 -18.06 6.08 1.78
C MET A 37 -19.30 6.73 1.15
N ALA A 38 -19.51 6.52 -0.14
CA ALA A 38 -20.70 7.03 -0.85
C ALA A 38 -22.00 6.44 -0.28
N ALA A 39 -22.02 5.16 0.07
CA ALA A 39 -23.16 4.52 0.72
C ALA A 39 -23.44 5.06 2.14
N ALA A 40 -22.42 5.60 2.81
CA ALA A 40 -22.54 6.28 4.10
C ALA A 40 -22.82 7.79 3.97
N GLU A 41 -23.01 8.31 2.75
CA GLU A 41 -23.12 9.76 2.46
C GLU A 41 -21.90 10.58 2.93
N GLU A 42 -20.74 9.93 3.02
CA GLU A 42 -19.47 10.54 3.41
C GLU A 42 -18.62 10.93 2.19
N ALA A 43 -17.63 11.79 2.42
CA ALA A 43 -16.69 12.20 1.39
C ALA A 43 -15.83 11.02 0.89
N ALA A 44 -15.45 11.08 -0.39
CA ALA A 44 -14.55 10.09 -0.98
C ALA A 44 -13.16 10.09 -0.33
N VAL A 45 -12.43 8.98 -0.48
CA VAL A 45 -11.06 8.82 0.03
C VAL A 45 -10.14 9.86 -0.61
N GLU A 46 -9.70 10.83 0.21
CA GLU A 46 -8.79 11.89 -0.19
C GLU A 46 -7.36 11.37 -0.38
N ARG A 47 -6.87 10.61 0.61
CA ARG A 47 -5.51 10.06 0.63
C ARG A 47 -5.56 8.53 0.67
N HIS A 48 -4.72 7.88 -0.15
CA HIS A 48 -4.52 6.44 -0.13
C HIS A 48 -3.04 6.17 0.04
N ILE A 49 -2.68 5.65 1.20
CA ILE A 49 -1.30 5.31 1.57
C ILE A 49 -1.16 3.79 1.53
N HIS A 50 -0.12 3.31 0.87
CA HIS A 50 0.22 1.90 0.83
C HIS A 50 1.54 1.69 1.57
N ILE A 51 1.52 0.77 2.54
CA ILE A 51 2.65 0.47 3.40
C ILE A 51 3.12 -0.95 3.05
N GLY A 52 4.42 -1.12 2.80
CA GLY A 52 4.99 -2.42 2.47
C GLY A 52 6.48 -2.50 2.78
N ASP A 53 6.96 -3.71 3.03
CA ASP A 53 8.37 -3.99 3.37
C ASP A 53 9.21 -4.37 2.16
N ALA A 54 8.61 -4.39 0.97
CA ALA A 54 9.24 -4.91 -0.21
C ALA A 54 9.18 -3.95 -1.41
N PRO A 55 10.19 -4.02 -2.31
CA PRO A 55 10.30 -3.08 -3.43
C PRO A 55 9.11 -3.15 -4.39
N TYR A 56 8.46 -4.31 -4.49
CA TYR A 56 7.27 -4.47 -5.32
C TYR A 56 6.02 -3.78 -4.77
N ASP A 57 5.93 -3.54 -3.45
CA ASP A 57 4.82 -2.82 -2.85
C ASP A 57 4.94 -1.31 -3.15
N ILE A 58 6.16 -0.78 -3.10
CA ILE A 58 6.46 0.61 -3.48
C ILE A 58 6.08 0.85 -4.96
N GLN A 59 6.53 -0.03 -5.85
CA GLN A 59 6.21 0.06 -7.27
C GLN A 59 4.69 -0.05 -7.51
N ALA A 60 4.02 -0.96 -6.82
CA ALA A 60 2.57 -1.14 -6.94
C ALA A 60 1.80 0.11 -6.48
N ALA A 61 2.20 0.72 -5.37
CA ALA A 61 1.62 1.96 -4.85
C ALA A 61 1.73 3.09 -5.87
N GLU A 62 2.93 3.33 -6.40
CA GLU A 62 3.16 4.37 -7.42
C GLU A 62 2.37 4.11 -8.70
N MET A 63 2.31 2.86 -9.16
CA MET A 63 1.50 2.47 -10.31
C MET A 63 0.00 2.69 -10.07
N ALA A 64 -0.47 2.50 -8.84
CA ALA A 64 -1.86 2.70 -8.44
C ALA A 64 -2.20 4.16 -8.11
N GLY A 65 -1.22 5.08 -8.10
CA GLY A 65 -1.41 6.49 -7.72
C GLY A 65 -1.63 6.66 -6.21
N CYS A 66 -1.02 5.79 -5.41
CA CYS A 66 -1.05 5.80 -3.95
C CYS A 66 0.30 6.30 -3.43
N VAL A 67 0.32 6.80 -2.19
CA VAL A 67 1.55 7.20 -1.51
C VAL A 67 2.25 5.95 -0.96
N PRO A 68 3.47 5.61 -1.39
CA PRO A 68 4.22 4.49 -0.80
C PRO A 68 4.87 4.89 0.53
N ILE A 69 4.84 3.99 1.50
CA ILE A 69 5.69 4.02 2.69
C ILE A 69 6.40 2.67 2.80
N GLY A 70 7.74 2.70 2.78
CA GLY A 70 8.57 1.52 2.98
C GLY A 70 8.77 1.21 4.45
N VAL A 71 8.91 -0.06 4.81
CA VAL A 71 9.27 -0.48 6.17
C VAL A 71 10.40 -1.49 6.15
N THR A 72 11.44 -1.31 6.97
CA THR A 72 12.61 -2.22 6.99
C THR A 72 12.48 -3.36 8.00
N THR A 73 11.27 -3.69 8.43
CA THR A 73 11.01 -4.87 9.30
C THR A 73 11.07 -6.18 8.52
N GLY A 74 11.09 -6.11 7.19
CA GLY A 74 11.19 -7.26 6.29
C GLY A 74 12.62 -7.67 5.95
N ILE A 75 12.76 -8.33 4.80
CA ILE A 75 14.04 -8.87 4.31
C ILE A 75 14.84 -7.80 3.54
N PHE A 76 14.17 -6.76 3.04
CA PHE A 76 14.78 -5.74 2.19
C PHE A 76 15.30 -4.56 3.01
N SER A 77 16.52 -4.14 2.70
CA SER A 77 17.14 -2.94 3.26
C SER A 77 16.51 -1.67 2.70
N GLU A 78 16.63 -0.57 3.43
CA GLU A 78 16.19 0.77 3.00
C GLU A 78 16.68 1.15 1.60
N ASP A 79 17.95 0.90 1.27
CA ASP A 79 18.51 1.20 -0.05
C ASP A 79 17.78 0.48 -1.20
N VAL A 80 17.29 -0.75 -0.94
CA VAL A 80 16.56 -1.53 -1.95
C VAL A 80 15.16 -0.95 -2.14
N LEU A 81 14.53 -0.54 -1.05
CA LEU A 81 13.22 0.13 -1.07
C LEU A 81 13.28 1.46 -1.81
N ARG A 82 14.28 2.30 -1.49
CA ARG A 82 14.50 3.58 -2.17
C ARG A 82 14.73 3.42 -3.68
N LYS A 83 15.54 2.45 -4.09
CA LYS A 83 15.78 2.15 -5.52
C LYS A 83 14.54 1.69 -6.28
N ALA A 84 13.52 1.19 -5.59
CA ALA A 84 12.28 0.73 -6.21
C ALA A 84 11.28 1.88 -6.46
N SER A 85 11.46 3.03 -5.81
CA SER A 85 10.64 4.21 -6.03
C SER A 85 11.11 5.00 -7.26
N LYS A 86 10.16 5.59 -7.98
CA LYS A 86 10.45 6.61 -9.01
C LYS A 86 11.02 7.90 -8.43
N ASN A 87 10.77 8.17 -7.14
CA ASN A 87 11.30 9.33 -6.42
C ASN A 87 11.89 8.89 -5.06
N PRO A 88 13.13 8.37 -5.05
CA PRO A 88 13.78 7.83 -3.85
C PRO A 88 13.91 8.83 -2.69
N ASP A 89 14.07 10.12 -3.00
CA ASP A 89 14.28 11.19 -2.02
C ASP A 89 12.98 11.56 -1.29
N ALA A 90 11.83 11.40 -1.94
CA ALA A 90 10.51 11.63 -1.36
C ALA A 90 9.93 10.38 -0.69
N LEU A 91 10.54 9.21 -0.87
CA LEU A 91 10.07 7.97 -0.24
C LEU A 91 10.32 7.99 1.26
N VAL A 92 9.25 7.81 2.00
CA VAL A 92 9.29 7.57 3.44
C VAL A 92 9.68 6.12 3.69
N VAL A 93 10.73 5.90 4.46
CA VAL A 93 11.12 4.56 4.91
C VAL A 93 11.21 4.56 6.43
N LEU A 94 10.45 3.66 7.06
CA LEU A 94 10.39 3.50 8.50
C LEU A 94 11.17 2.26 8.93
N SER A 95 11.83 2.32 10.09
CA SER A 95 12.53 1.17 10.65
C SER A 95 11.61 0.21 11.41
N SER A 96 10.44 0.69 11.85
CA SER A 96 9.45 -0.05 12.64
C SER A 96 8.05 0.55 12.45
N LEU A 97 7.01 -0.23 12.72
CA LEU A 97 5.60 0.22 12.79
C LEU A 97 5.15 0.55 14.23
N GLU A 98 6.06 0.48 15.20
CA GLU A 98 5.73 0.69 16.62
C GLU A 98 5.46 2.16 16.97
N SER A 99 5.98 3.10 16.17
CA SER A 99 5.67 4.52 16.32
C SER A 99 4.52 4.93 15.43
N THR A 100 3.43 5.40 16.06
CA THR A 100 2.25 5.98 15.40
C THR A 100 2.30 7.52 15.39
N GLU A 101 3.32 8.10 16.01
CA GLU A 101 3.56 9.53 16.03
C GLU A 101 4.37 9.92 14.80
N VAL A 102 3.76 10.78 13.99
CA VAL A 102 4.31 11.22 12.71
C VAL A 102 4.89 12.61 12.95
N ASP A 103 6.13 12.70 13.43
CA ASP A 103 6.85 13.97 13.46
C ASP A 103 7.06 14.44 12.00
N ALA A 104 6.15 15.28 11.53
CA ALA A 104 6.26 16.09 10.32
C ALA A 104 6.62 15.35 9.02
N LEU A 105 6.05 14.18 8.75
CA LEU A 105 5.99 13.68 7.37
C LEU A 105 4.92 14.48 6.60
N VAL A 106 5.40 15.45 5.83
CA VAL A 106 4.58 16.21 4.87
C VAL A 106 4.13 15.25 3.77
N LEU A 107 2.90 14.71 3.90
CA LEU A 107 2.24 13.82 2.92
C LEU A 107 1.08 14.48 2.17
#